data_AF-A0A8S8XQ59-F1
#
_entry.id   AF-A0A8S8XQ59-F1
#
_cell.length_a   1.000
_cell.length_b   1.000
_cell.length_c   1.000
_cell.angle_alpha   90.00
_cell.angle_beta   90.00
_cell.angle_gamma   90.00
#
_symmetry.space_group_name_H-M   'P 1'
#
loop_
_entity.id
_entity.type
_entity.pdbx_description
1 polymer ?
#
loop_
_entity_poly.entity_id
_entity_poly.type
_entity_poly.pdbx_seq_one_letter_code
_entity_poly.pdbx_strand_id
1 'polypeptide(L)'
;MVDAYVNALQTGNNGYSPSYGLPDLRAAIAQDERRKGWPAKQDDIYVCHGVTEALQVIFAATLEEGDIVLAPGPHYPPYLAYPQMFGAATLEYKLKPMTIGNWTSTILNQK
;
A
#
# COMPACT_ATOMS: atom_id res chain seq x y z
N MET A 1 -11.82 -1.70 -17.89
CA MET A 1 -10.60 -0.89 -17.61
C MET A 1 -10.07 -0.26 -18.88
N VAL A 2 -9.72 -1.06 -19.90
CA VAL A 2 -9.22 -0.55 -21.20
C VAL A 2 -10.17 0.46 -21.83
N ASP A 3 -11.47 0.15 -21.94
CA ASP A 3 -12.44 1.06 -22.57
C ASP A 3 -12.57 2.41 -21.82
N ALA A 4 -12.55 2.37 -20.48
CA ALA A 4 -12.60 3.58 -19.66
C ALA A 4 -11.35 4.45 -19.87
N TYR A 5 -10.18 3.83 -20.00
CA TYR A 5 -8.93 4.52 -20.29
C TYR A 5 -8.94 5.14 -21.70
N VAL A 6 -9.39 4.38 -22.72
CA VAL A 6 -9.56 4.90 -24.08
C VAL A 6 -10.52 6.09 -24.11
N ASN A 7 -11.66 5.99 -23.43
CA ASN A 7 -12.63 7.07 -23.35
C ASN A 7 -12.04 8.32 -22.65
N ALA A 8 -11.27 8.16 -21.57
CA ALA A 8 -10.61 9.28 -20.90
C ALA A 8 -9.66 10.02 -21.85
N LEU A 9 -8.90 9.29 -22.69
CA LEU A 9 -8.05 9.88 -23.71
C LEU A 9 -8.87 10.59 -24.80
N GLN A 10 -9.93 9.97 -25.31
CA GLN A 10 -10.79 10.53 -26.36
C GLN A 10 -11.52 11.80 -25.90
N THR A 11 -11.88 11.88 -24.63
CA THR A 11 -12.60 13.02 -24.03
C THR A 11 -11.67 14.10 -23.46
N GLY A 12 -10.35 13.94 -23.61
CA GLY A 12 -9.37 14.92 -23.14
C GLY A 12 -9.18 14.95 -21.62
N ASN A 13 -9.58 13.90 -20.90
CA ASN A 13 -9.36 13.76 -19.46
C ASN A 13 -7.95 13.23 -19.17
N ASN A 14 -6.94 13.97 -19.61
CA ASN A 14 -5.51 13.63 -19.55
C ASN A 14 -4.64 14.72 -18.91
N GLY A 15 -5.27 15.73 -18.29
CA GLY A 15 -4.59 16.77 -17.54
C GLY A 15 -4.22 16.33 -16.11
N TYR A 16 -3.65 17.28 -15.35
CA TYR A 16 -3.38 17.05 -13.93
C TYR A 16 -4.66 16.85 -13.14
N SER A 17 -4.66 15.81 -12.30
CA SER A 17 -5.65 15.63 -11.24
C SER A 17 -5.30 16.48 -10.01
N PRO A 18 -6.25 16.70 -9.08
CA PRO A 18 -5.90 17.19 -7.74
C PRO A 18 -4.88 16.28 -7.08
N SER A 19 -4.01 16.83 -6.22
CA SER A 19 -2.89 16.10 -5.60
C SER A 19 -3.31 14.81 -4.86
N TYR A 20 -4.49 14.82 -4.23
CA TYR A 20 -5.02 13.66 -3.51
C TYR A 20 -5.73 12.64 -4.41
N GLY A 21 -5.97 12.98 -5.69
CA GLY A 21 -6.75 12.21 -6.66
C GLY A 21 -8.11 12.84 -6.98
N LEU A 22 -8.71 12.36 -8.07
CA LEU A 22 -10.02 12.82 -8.55
C LEU A 22 -11.09 12.63 -7.47
N PRO A 23 -11.96 13.63 -7.20
CA PRO A 23 -13.00 13.52 -6.17
C PRO A 23 -13.89 12.28 -6.32
N ASP A 24 -14.36 12.00 -7.54
CA ASP A 24 -15.24 10.85 -7.81
C ASP A 24 -14.51 9.51 -7.57
N LEU A 25 -13.23 9.43 -7.89
CA LEU A 25 -12.40 8.25 -7.62
C LEU A 25 -12.25 8.04 -6.10
N ARG A 26 -11.93 9.10 -5.36
CA ARG A 26 -11.81 9.02 -3.89
C ARG A 26 -13.13 8.61 -3.23
N ALA A 27 -14.26 9.15 -3.70
CA ALA A 27 -15.58 8.79 -3.20
C ALA A 27 -15.91 7.30 -3.48
N ALA A 28 -15.58 6.82 -4.67
CA ALA A 28 -15.78 5.42 -5.05
C ALA A 28 -14.93 4.46 -4.20
N ILE A 29 -13.66 4.79 -3.95
CA ILE A 29 -12.77 4.00 -3.07
C ILE A 29 -13.32 3.98 -1.64
N ALA A 30 -13.71 5.14 -1.09
CA ALA A 30 -14.28 5.20 0.25
C ALA A 30 -15.59 4.40 0.38
N GLN A 31 -16.39 4.33 -0.69
CA GLN A 31 -17.56 3.44 -0.72
C GLN A 31 -17.15 1.96 -0.73
N ASP A 32 -16.14 1.58 -1.51
CA ASP A 32 -15.64 0.21 -1.57
C ASP A 32 -15.08 -0.26 -0.22
N GLU A 33 -14.30 0.56 0.47
CA GLU A 33 -13.77 0.27 1.80
C GLU A 33 -14.88 0.14 2.86
N ARG A 34 -15.93 0.96 2.77
CA ARG A 34 -17.14 0.80 3.60
C ARG A 34 -17.83 -0.54 3.41
N ARG A 35 -17.83 -1.09 2.19
CA ARG A 35 -18.35 -2.46 1.95
C ARG A 35 -17.50 -3.55 2.57
N LYS A 36 -16.20 -3.29 2.78
CA LYS A 36 -15.26 -4.20 3.47
C LYS A 36 -15.31 -4.05 5.00
N GLY A 37 -16.10 -3.09 5.51
CA GLY A 37 -16.28 -2.85 6.94
C GLY A 37 -15.44 -1.70 7.51
N TRP A 38 -14.64 -0.99 6.70
CA TRP A 38 -13.93 0.20 7.15
C TRP A 38 -14.81 1.44 6.93
N PRO A 39 -15.16 2.23 7.96
CA PRO A 39 -15.92 3.49 7.82
C PRO A 39 -15.11 4.64 7.16
N ALA A 40 -14.50 4.40 5.99
CA ALA A 40 -13.69 5.37 5.26
C ALA A 40 -14.53 6.54 4.70
N LYS A 41 -13.99 7.75 4.81
CA LYS A 41 -14.48 8.97 4.17
C LYS A 41 -13.62 9.29 2.95
N GLN A 42 -14.15 10.12 2.05
CA GLN A 42 -13.43 10.56 0.86
C GLN A 42 -12.10 11.27 1.19
N ASP A 43 -12.05 11.97 2.32
CA ASP A 43 -10.85 12.69 2.77
C ASP A 43 -9.79 11.77 3.43
N ASP A 44 -10.16 10.52 3.72
CA ASP A 44 -9.20 9.50 4.18
C ASP A 44 -8.46 8.85 2.99
N ILE A 45 -8.82 9.18 1.74
CA ILE A 45 -8.27 8.56 0.53
C ILE A 45 -7.20 9.44 -0.11
N TYR A 46 -6.00 8.88 -0.25
CA TYR A 46 -4.91 9.42 -1.05
C TYR A 46 -4.62 8.47 -2.21
N VAL A 47 -4.79 8.93 -3.45
CA VAL A 47 -4.55 8.09 -4.65
C VAL A 47 -3.07 8.13 -5.02
N CYS A 48 -2.45 6.96 -5.12
CA CYS A 48 -1.05 6.79 -5.53
C CYS A 48 -0.92 5.95 -6.82
N HIS A 49 0.24 6.03 -7.46
CA HIS A 49 0.73 5.18 -8.53
C HIS A 49 1.16 3.82 -7.97
N GLY A 50 0.17 3.05 -7.53
CA GLY A 50 0.36 1.73 -6.94
C GLY A 50 0.84 1.76 -5.49
N VAL A 51 0.95 0.57 -4.91
CA VAL A 51 1.25 0.39 -3.48
C VAL A 51 2.67 0.84 -3.10
N THR A 52 3.60 0.79 -4.05
CA THR A 52 5.00 1.19 -3.83
C THR A 52 5.14 2.68 -3.51
N GLU A 53 4.41 3.55 -4.22
CA GLU A 53 4.39 4.99 -3.89
C GLU A 53 3.66 5.20 -2.55
N ALA A 54 2.56 4.50 -2.31
CA ALA A 54 1.83 4.61 -1.05
C ALA A 54 2.70 4.27 0.18
N LEU A 55 3.52 3.20 0.10
CA LEU A 55 4.47 2.86 1.16
C LEU A 55 5.52 3.95 1.39
N GLN A 56 6.08 4.52 0.33
CA GLN A 56 7.06 5.60 0.45
C GLN A 56 6.45 6.86 1.06
N VAL A 57 5.22 7.22 0.68
CA VAL A 57 4.51 8.37 1.28
C VAL A 57 4.28 8.14 2.77
N ILE A 58 3.83 6.94 3.16
CA ILE A 58 3.61 6.61 4.58
C ILE A 58 4.93 6.69 5.34
N PHE A 59 5.99 6.03 4.86
CA PHE A 59 7.29 6.03 5.53
C PHE A 59 7.90 7.44 5.64
N ALA A 60 7.82 8.24 4.57
CA ALA A 60 8.28 9.63 4.59
C ALA A 60 7.48 10.49 5.57
N ALA A 61 6.19 10.20 5.78
CA ALA A 61 5.33 10.97 6.66
C ALA A 61 5.43 10.56 8.13
N THR A 62 5.88 9.33 8.43
CA THR A 62 5.78 8.77 9.79
C THR A 62 7.11 8.37 10.43
N LEU A 63 8.18 8.18 9.66
CA LEU A 63 9.46 7.70 10.21
C LEU A 63 10.42 8.84 10.51
N GLU A 64 11.13 8.70 11.61
CA GLU A 64 12.29 9.50 11.99
C GLU A 64 13.56 8.63 12.06
N GLU A 65 14.73 9.29 12.11
CA GLU A 65 16.01 8.59 12.25
C GLU A 65 16.06 7.78 13.55
N GLY A 66 16.40 6.49 13.45
CA GLY A 66 16.44 5.57 14.59
C GLY A 66 15.14 4.83 14.86
N ASP A 67 14.05 5.12 14.15
CA ASP A 67 12.81 4.35 14.26
C ASP A 67 12.99 2.89 13.85
N ILE A 68 12.11 2.02 14.37
CA ILE A 68 12.08 0.59 14.04
C ILE A 68 10.73 0.22 13.44
N VAL A 69 10.75 -0.21 12.18
CA VAL A 69 9.59 -0.77 11.49
C VAL A 69 9.53 -2.29 11.72
N LEU A 70 8.39 -2.78 12.19
CA LEU A 70 8.15 -4.22 12.35
C LEU A 70 7.60 -4.81 11.06
N ALA A 71 8.26 -5.85 10.53
CA ALA A 71 7.82 -6.54 9.31
C ALA A 71 7.59 -8.05 9.57
N PRO A 72 6.47 -8.64 9.13
CA PRO A 72 6.24 -10.08 9.27
C PRO A 72 7.11 -10.89 8.30
N GLY A 73 7.82 -11.92 8.80
CA GLY A 73 8.65 -12.83 8.02
C GLY A 73 7.94 -14.15 7.67
N PRO A 74 7.92 -14.57 6.39
CA PRO A 74 8.47 -13.90 5.20
C PRO A 74 7.71 -12.62 4.86
N HIS A 75 8.43 -11.64 4.36
CA HIS A 75 7.88 -10.33 4.02
C HIS A 75 7.85 -10.07 2.52
N TYR A 76 7.07 -9.07 2.14
CA TYR A 76 7.19 -8.40 0.85
C TYR A 76 8.47 -7.51 0.86
N PRO A 77 9.44 -7.69 -0.06
CA PRO A 77 10.78 -7.07 0.03
C PRO A 77 10.82 -5.56 0.30
N PRO A 78 9.90 -4.73 -0.24
CA PRO A 78 9.84 -3.30 0.08
C PRO A 78 9.74 -2.95 1.56
N TYR A 79 9.20 -3.83 2.40
CA TYR A 79 9.18 -3.60 3.85
C TYR A 79 10.57 -3.55 4.48
N LEU A 80 11.59 -4.15 3.84
CA LEU A 80 12.99 -4.09 4.29
C LEU A 80 13.86 -3.12 3.47
N ALA A 81 13.34 -2.55 2.39
CA ALA A 81 14.14 -1.69 1.52
C ALA A 81 13.89 -0.20 1.82
N TYR A 82 12.64 0.18 2.07
CA TYR A 82 12.25 1.58 2.14
C TYR A 82 12.46 2.25 3.50
N PRO A 83 12.18 1.61 4.66
CA PRO A 83 12.42 2.27 5.96
C PRO A 83 13.84 2.82 6.14
N GLN A 84 14.83 2.09 5.62
CA GLN A 84 16.26 2.43 5.67
C GLN A 84 16.59 3.71 4.90
N MET A 85 15.82 4.04 3.86
CA MET A 85 15.97 5.29 3.13
C MET A 85 15.60 6.52 3.98
N PHE A 86 14.84 6.31 5.07
CA PHE A 86 14.38 7.35 5.99
C PHE A 86 15.12 7.30 7.34
N GLY A 87 16.27 6.60 7.43
CA GLY A 87 17.05 6.49 8.67
C GLY A 87 16.47 5.51 9.70
N ALA A 88 15.41 4.79 9.35
CA ALA A 88 14.81 3.76 10.20
C ALA A 88 15.41 2.37 9.93
N ALA A 89 15.36 1.50 10.93
CA ALA A 89 15.69 0.08 10.77
C ALA A 89 14.42 -0.75 10.59
N THR A 90 14.54 -1.92 9.95
CA THR A 90 13.46 -2.91 9.92
C THR A 90 13.82 -4.10 10.80
N LEU A 91 12.92 -4.46 11.70
CA LEU A 91 13.01 -5.66 12.52
C LEU A 91 11.97 -6.67 12.06
N GLU A 92 12.44 -7.78 11.51
CA GLU A 92 11.56 -8.87 11.10
C GLU A 92 11.08 -9.69 12.31
N TYR A 93 9.78 -9.99 12.36
CA TYR A 93 9.22 -10.95 13.30
C TYR A 93 8.66 -12.18 12.59
N LYS A 94 8.94 -13.36 13.15
CA LYS A 94 8.55 -14.63 12.55
C LYS A 94 7.05 -14.87 12.65
N LEU A 95 6.39 -15.12 11.52
CA LEU A 95 5.01 -15.58 11.52
C LEU A 95 4.92 -17.02 12.03
N LYS A 96 3.86 -17.32 12.78
CA LYS A 96 3.50 -18.71 13.09
C LYS A 96 3.07 -19.38 11.78
N PRO A 97 3.66 -20.53 11.39
CA PRO A 97 3.18 -21.27 10.24
C PRO A 97 1.70 -21.59 10.41
N MET A 98 0.89 -21.24 9.41
CA MET A 98 -0.52 -21.59 9.39
C MET A 98 -0.72 -22.72 8.39
N THR A 99 -1.22 -23.85 8.87
CA THR A 99 -1.58 -24.98 8.02
C THR A 99 -2.97 -24.71 7.42
N ILE A 100 -3.04 -24.47 6.11
CA ILE A 100 -4.31 -24.37 5.39
C ILE A 100 -4.43 -25.62 4.52
N GLY A 101 -5.19 -26.62 4.98
CA GLY A 101 -5.29 -27.92 4.30
C GLY A 101 -3.94 -28.66 4.28
N ASN A 102 -3.57 -29.29 3.16
CA ASN A 102 -2.30 -30.02 3.02
C ASN A 102 -1.08 -29.11 2.74
N TRP A 103 -1.26 -27.79 2.77
CA TRP A 103 -0.21 -26.82 2.48
C TRP A 103 0.31 -26.25 3.78
N THR A 104 1.55 -26.61 4.13
CA THR A 104 2.32 -25.93 5.17
C THR A 104 3.17 -24.87 4.47
N SER A 105 2.96 -23.58 4.78
CA SER A 105 3.89 -22.53 4.35
C SER A 105 5.19 -22.65 5.15
N THR A 106 6.06 -23.57 4.74
CA THR A 106 7.40 -23.67 5.28
C THR A 106 8.26 -22.63 4.58
N ILE A 107 8.35 -21.44 5.16
CA ILE A 107 9.42 -20.52 4.78
C ILE A 107 10.72 -21.07 5.36
N LEU A 108 11.55 -21.51 4.42
CA LEU A 108 12.88 -22.03 4.64
C LEU A 108 13.73 -20.97 5.36
N ASN A 109 14.46 -21.45 6.36
CA ASN A 109 15.49 -20.77 7.14
C ASN A 109 16.21 -19.65 6.37
N GLN A 110 16.30 -18.47 6.98
CA GLN A 110 17.51 -17.65 6.81
C GLN A 110 18.37 -17.83 8.06
N LYS A 111 19.57 -18.36 7.83
CA LYS A 111 20.69 -18.29 8.76
C LYS A 111 21.23 -16.87 8.80
#